data_AF-A0AAD7CCF4-F1
#
_entry.id   AF-A0AAD7CCF4-F1
#
_cell.length_a   1.000
_cell.length_b   1.000
_cell.length_c   1.000
_cell.angle_alpha   90.00
_cell.angle_beta   90.00
_cell.angle_gamma   90.00
#
_symmetry.space_group_name_H-M   'P 1'
#
loop_
_entity.id
_entity.type
_entity.pdbx_description
1 polymer ?
#
loop_
_entity_poly.entity_id
_entity_poly.type
_entity_poly.pdbx_seq_one_letter_code
_entity_poly.pdbx_strand_id
1 'polypeptide(L)'
;MSDVRLDEHVLGEILCICDVQSVIRFSQASKHCQRIACLKHVWISLICDLEFHGLRDRNPELVLEDCATQTLINLAKCVAIGPRTWSPASAVSPTLCREVVVSLDESVPRVSTIHLLPGGTHFVVYTADGHVLSLWAVATGRRIWRYQTRQWLPYCVEVRDGGEAVVFAFRTSDR
;
A
#
# COMPACT_ATOMS: atom_id res chain seq x y z
N MET A 1 40.42 -11.63 15.09
CA MET A 1 39.04 -11.57 14.57
C MET A 1 39.10 -10.81 13.26
N SER A 2 38.96 -11.51 12.15
CA SER A 2 38.89 -10.92 10.82
C SER A 2 37.59 -10.13 10.69
N ASP A 3 37.72 -8.83 10.45
CA ASP A 3 36.62 -7.90 10.24
C ASP A 3 35.88 -8.32 8.96
N VAL A 4 34.70 -8.92 9.09
CA VAL A 4 33.89 -9.35 7.94
C VAL A 4 33.27 -8.10 7.32
N ARG A 5 33.97 -7.53 6.33
CA ARG A 5 33.45 -6.45 5.50
C ARG A 5 32.61 -7.04 4.37
N LEU A 6 31.31 -6.77 4.44
CA LEU A 6 30.40 -7.00 3.31
C LEU A 6 30.71 -6.00 2.20
N ASP A 7 30.65 -6.48 0.96
CA ASP A 7 30.88 -5.68 -0.23
C ASP A 7 29.77 -4.62 -0.43
N GLU A 8 30.11 -3.47 -1.01
CA GLU A 8 29.18 -2.35 -1.22
C GLU A 8 27.98 -2.76 -2.10
N HIS A 9 28.19 -3.63 -3.09
CA HIS A 9 27.11 -4.12 -3.94
C HIS A 9 26.16 -5.03 -3.17
N VAL A 10 26.70 -5.94 -2.34
CA VAL A 10 25.89 -6.82 -1.50
C VAL A 10 25.04 -6.02 -0.52
N LEU A 11 25.62 -4.96 0.07
CA LEU A 11 24.86 -4.06 0.93
C LEU A 11 23.74 -3.34 0.15
N GLY A 12 24.00 -2.90 -1.08
CA GLY A 12 22.97 -2.34 -1.96
C GLY A 12 21.79 -3.29 -2.19
N GLU A 13 22.08 -4.54 -2.54
CA GLU A 13 21.06 -5.59 -2.76
C GLU A 13 20.25 -5.88 -1.49
N ILE A 14 20.89 -5.90 -0.32
CA ILE A 14 20.19 -6.07 0.95
C ILE A 14 19.24 -4.89 1.20
N LEU A 15 19.63 -3.66 0.86
CA LEU A 15 18.76 -2.50 1.04
C LEU A 15 17.56 -2.50 0.07
N CYS A 16 17.68 -3.12 -1.11
CA CYS A 16 16.57 -3.24 -2.07
C CYS A 16 15.37 -4.04 -1.54
N ILE A 17 15.57 -4.91 -0.54
CA ILE A 17 14.53 -5.74 0.07
C ILE A 17 14.09 -5.26 1.46
N CYS A 18 14.66 -4.15 1.94
CA CYS A 18 14.32 -3.57 3.24
C CYS A 18 13.13 -2.62 3.13
N ASP A 19 12.52 -2.24 4.25
CA ASP A 19 11.55 -1.14 4.26
C ASP A 19 12.25 0.24 4.21
N VAL A 20 11.51 1.27 3.76
CA VAL A 20 11.99 2.65 3.65
C VAL A 20 12.59 3.17 4.97
N GLN A 21 11.99 2.82 6.11
CA GLN A 21 12.46 3.31 7.41
C GLN A 21 13.80 2.66 7.80
N SER A 22 13.99 1.38 7.51
CA SER A 22 15.25 0.67 7.71
C SER A 22 16.38 1.26 6.86
N VAL A 23 16.12 1.56 5.58
CA VAL A 23 17.11 2.19 4.70
C VAL A 23 17.47 3.61 5.18
N ILE A 24 16.50 4.38 5.68
CA ILE A 24 16.75 5.70 6.28
C ILE A 24 17.62 5.59 7.52
N ARG A 25 17.31 4.66 8.43
CA ARG A 25 18.13 4.44 9.64
C ARG A 25 19.55 4.01 9.28
N PHE A 26 19.70 3.11 8.32
CA PHE A 26 21.00 2.69 7.80
C PHE A 26 21.80 3.89 7.27
N SER A 27 21.18 4.78 6.50
CA SER A 27 21.84 5.97 5.94
C SER A 27 22.41 6.92 6.99
N GLN A 28 21.86 6.90 8.21
CA GLN A 28 22.29 7.76 9.33
C GLN A 28 23.47 7.18 10.12
N ALA A 29 23.81 5.90 9.91
CA ALA A 29 24.83 5.22 10.72
C ALA A 29 26.27 5.70 10.40
N SER A 30 26.58 5.97 9.13
CA SER A 30 27.90 6.47 8.71
C SER A 30 27.84 7.12 7.32
N LYS A 31 28.87 7.91 6.95
CA LYS A 31 29.00 8.47 5.59
C LYS A 31 29.06 7.38 4.50
N HIS A 32 29.63 6.22 4.83
CA HIS A 32 29.69 5.08 3.92
C HIS A 32 28.29 4.48 3.72
N CYS A 33 27.56 4.25 4.81
CA CYS A 33 26.17 3.79 4.74
C CYS A 33 25.28 4.79 4.00
N GLN A 34 25.46 6.09 4.23
CA GLN A 34 24.75 7.15 3.51
C GLN A 34 24.98 7.07 1.99
N ARG A 35 26.24 6.84 1.57
CA ARG A 35 26.59 6.71 0.15
C ARG A 35 25.90 5.52 -0.50
N ILE A 36 25.90 4.35 0.17
CA ILE A 36 25.23 3.14 -0.33
C ILE A 36 23.71 3.31 -0.32
N ALA A 37 23.14 3.87 0.76
CA ALA A 37 21.71 4.14 0.84
C ALA A 37 21.22 5.15 -0.20
N CYS A 38 22.11 5.99 -0.75
CA CYS A 38 21.78 6.93 -1.83
C CYS A 38 21.94 6.33 -3.25
N LEU A 39 22.16 5.01 -3.38
CA LEU A 39 22.18 4.37 -4.68
C LEU A 39 20.78 4.44 -5.32
N LYS A 40 20.73 4.84 -6.59
CA LYS A 40 19.47 5.08 -7.31
C LYS A 40 18.60 3.83 -7.40
N HIS A 41 19.20 2.68 -7.72
CA HIS A 41 18.47 1.42 -7.88
C HIS A 41 17.79 0.97 -6.58
N VAL A 42 18.36 1.24 -5.40
CA VAL A 42 17.74 0.93 -4.10
C VAL A 42 16.38 1.62 -4.03
N TRP A 43 16.31 2.92 -4.33
CA TRP A 43 15.04 3.66 -4.24
C TRP A 43 14.05 3.29 -5.32
N ILE A 44 14.51 2.93 -6.53
CA ILE A 44 13.62 2.39 -7.57
C ILE A 44 12.99 1.08 -7.07
N SER A 45 13.79 0.15 -6.54
CA SER A 45 13.29 -1.13 -6.00
C SER A 45 12.28 -0.92 -4.87
N LEU A 46 12.57 -0.01 -3.93
CA LEU A 46 11.65 0.32 -2.85
C LEU A 46 10.34 0.93 -3.36
N ILE A 47 10.38 1.82 -4.35
CA ILE A 47 9.17 2.39 -4.94
C ILE A 47 8.35 1.32 -5.65
N CYS A 48 8.99 0.45 -6.43
CA CYS A 48 8.31 -0.66 -7.09
C CYS A 48 7.66 -1.62 -6.07
N ASP A 49 8.33 -1.90 -4.95
CA ASP A 49 7.77 -2.71 -3.85
C ASP A 49 6.55 -2.03 -3.21
N LEU A 50 6.64 -0.73 -2.91
CA LEU A 50 5.51 0.05 -2.39
C LEU A 50 4.33 0.07 -3.38
N GLU A 51 4.59 0.21 -4.67
CA GLU A 51 3.58 0.17 -5.73
C GLU A 51 2.94 -1.22 -5.85
N PHE A 52 3.73 -2.29 -5.72
CA PHE A 52 3.24 -3.66 -5.69
C PHE A 52 2.30 -3.90 -4.50
N HIS A 53 2.61 -3.29 -3.35
CA HIS A 53 1.75 -3.30 -2.16
C HIS A 53 0.57 -2.31 -2.22
N GLY A 54 0.36 -1.61 -3.35
CA GLY A 54 -0.78 -0.72 -3.55
C GLY A 54 -0.64 0.66 -2.90
N LEU A 55 0.56 1.03 -2.45
CA LEU A 55 0.86 2.36 -1.94
C LEU A 55 1.25 3.27 -3.12
N ARG A 56 0.23 3.70 -3.88
CA ARG A 56 0.40 4.55 -5.07
C ARG A 56 0.12 6.01 -4.71
N ASP A 57 1.18 6.80 -4.51
CA ASP A 57 1.11 8.27 -4.40
C ASP A 57 1.91 8.96 -5.54
N ARG A 58 2.29 8.19 -6.56
CA ARG A 58 3.09 8.62 -7.71
C ARG A 58 2.19 9.09 -8.87
N ASN A 59 2.63 10.14 -9.56
CA ASN A 59 2.06 10.53 -10.85
C ASN A 59 2.38 9.45 -11.92
N PRO A 60 1.38 8.84 -12.58
CA PRO A 60 1.59 7.81 -13.59
C PRO A 60 2.48 8.23 -14.78
N GLU A 61 2.61 9.53 -15.07
CA GLU A 61 3.48 10.04 -16.14
C GLU A 61 4.96 10.11 -15.76
N LEU A 62 5.29 9.99 -14.47
CA LEU A 62 6.65 10.11 -13.98
C LEU A 62 7.45 8.85 -14.30
N VAL A 63 8.52 8.90 -15.08
CA VAL A 63 9.41 7.75 -15.31
C VAL A 63 10.49 7.69 -14.21
N LEU A 64 10.53 6.60 -13.43
CA LEU A 64 11.47 6.46 -12.29
C LEU A 64 12.94 6.51 -12.72
N GLU A 65 13.25 5.94 -13.88
CA GLU A 65 14.60 5.90 -14.43
C GLU A 65 15.14 7.26 -14.83
N ASP A 66 14.28 8.24 -15.11
CA ASP A 66 14.68 9.62 -15.46
C ASP A 66 14.78 10.52 -14.23
N CYS A 67 14.26 10.07 -13.08
CA CYS A 67 14.27 10.86 -11.87
C CYS A 67 15.68 10.99 -11.26
N ALA A 68 15.96 12.15 -10.68
CA ALA A 68 17.09 12.32 -9.77
C ALA A 68 16.89 11.46 -8.51
N THR A 69 17.96 10.89 -7.96
CA THR A 69 17.91 10.06 -6.75
C THR A 69 17.17 10.76 -5.60
N GLN A 70 17.40 12.07 -5.41
CA GLN A 70 16.75 12.82 -4.34
C GLN A 70 15.23 12.89 -4.50
N THR A 71 14.75 12.93 -5.75
CA THR A 71 13.31 12.88 -6.07
C THR A 71 12.75 11.51 -5.69
N LEU A 72 13.46 10.42 -6.01
CA LEU A 72 13.05 9.05 -5.64
C LEU A 72 13.03 8.87 -4.11
N ILE A 73 14.05 9.36 -3.40
CA ILE A 73 14.08 9.35 -1.93
C ILE A 73 12.86 10.06 -1.34
N ASN A 74 12.54 11.24 -1.86
CA ASN A 74 11.41 12.02 -1.38
C ASN A 74 10.08 11.34 -1.70
N LEU A 75 9.94 10.75 -2.89
CA LEU A 75 8.75 9.99 -3.28
C LEU A 75 8.54 8.77 -2.36
N ALA A 76 9.56 7.93 -2.19
CA ALA A 76 9.48 6.76 -1.31
C ALA A 76 9.15 7.13 0.14
N LYS A 77 9.74 8.22 0.65
CA LYS A 77 9.42 8.76 1.99
C LYS A 77 7.96 9.22 2.08
N CYS A 78 7.47 9.96 1.09
CA CYS A 78 6.09 10.42 1.07
C CYS A 78 5.11 9.24 1.02
N VAL A 79 5.39 8.23 0.21
CA VAL A 79 4.54 7.03 0.10
C VAL A 79 4.54 6.22 1.40
N ALA A 80 5.70 5.99 2.02
CA ALA A 80 5.81 5.11 3.19
C ALA A 80 5.45 5.77 4.52
N ILE A 81 5.74 7.07 4.68
CA ILE A 81 5.59 7.81 5.94
C ILE A 81 4.39 8.77 5.88
N GLY A 82 3.86 9.01 4.68
CA GLY A 82 2.89 10.06 4.40
C GLY A 82 3.57 11.39 4.04
N PRO A 83 2.79 12.35 3.50
CA PRO A 83 3.25 13.71 3.26
C PRO A 83 3.94 14.31 4.48
N ARG A 84 4.95 15.17 4.28
CA ARG A 84 5.63 15.85 5.40
C ARG A 84 4.68 16.64 6.30
N THR A 85 3.54 17.07 5.75
CA THR A 85 2.46 17.76 6.47
C THR A 85 1.75 16.88 7.50
N TRP A 86 1.93 15.56 7.45
CA TRP A 86 1.33 14.62 8.40
C TRP A 86 2.22 14.38 9.63
N SER A 87 3.46 14.90 9.63
CA SER A 87 4.32 14.84 10.80
C SER A 87 3.76 15.71 11.92
N PRO A 88 3.78 15.24 13.19
CA PRO A 88 3.41 16.06 14.33
C PRO A 88 4.32 17.28 14.53
N ALA A 89 5.50 17.29 13.88
CA ALA A 89 6.41 18.44 13.84
C ALA A 89 6.07 19.45 12.73
N SER A 90 5.11 19.15 11.85
CA SER A 90 4.66 20.07 10.80
C SER A 90 3.81 21.18 11.41
N ALA A 91 4.14 22.43 11.10
CA ALA A 91 3.30 23.59 11.43
C ALA A 91 1.98 23.62 10.64
N VAL A 92 1.89 22.83 9.55
CA VAL A 92 0.71 22.71 8.70
C VAL A 92 0.05 21.38 8.99
N SER A 93 -1.18 21.43 9.52
CA SER A 93 -2.01 20.24 9.72
C SER A 93 -2.52 19.69 8.39
N PRO A 94 -2.68 18.36 8.26
CA PRO A 94 -3.33 17.78 7.10
C PRO A 94 -4.71 18.39 6.93
N THR A 95 -5.01 18.85 5.72
CA THR A 95 -6.33 19.39 5.36
C THR A 95 -7.12 18.29 4.67
N LEU A 96 -8.37 18.06 5.10
CA LEU A 96 -9.30 17.17 4.41
C LEU A 96 -9.59 17.77 3.03
N CYS A 97 -8.97 17.24 1.98
CA CYS A 97 -9.16 17.76 0.62
C CYS A 97 -10.51 17.32 0.04
N ARG A 98 -10.99 16.13 0.38
CA ARG A 98 -12.21 15.56 -0.18
C ARG A 98 -12.82 14.54 0.77
N GLU A 99 -14.12 14.65 0.98
CA GLU A 99 -14.95 13.61 1.59
C GLU A 99 -15.76 12.92 0.49
N VAL A 100 -15.83 11.59 0.55
CA VAL A 100 -16.65 10.79 -0.36
C VAL A 100 -17.63 9.99 0.48
N VAL A 101 -18.91 10.36 0.39
CA VAL A 101 -19.99 9.65 1.07
C VAL A 101 -20.58 8.65 0.08
N VAL A 102 -20.47 7.37 0.40
CA VAL A 102 -21.07 6.30 -0.42
C VAL A 102 -22.31 5.77 0.26
N SER A 103 -23.46 6.00 -0.36
CA SER A 103 -24.74 5.40 0.04
C SER A 103 -24.83 3.99 -0.51
N LEU A 104 -24.85 3.01 0.38
CA LEU A 104 -25.11 1.62 0.02
C LEU A 104 -26.61 1.48 -0.27
N ASP A 105 -26.97 0.87 -1.40
CA ASP A 105 -28.38 0.60 -1.75
C ASP A 105 -29.13 -0.03 -0.57
N GLU A 106 -30.42 0.32 -0.39
CA GLU A 106 -31.29 -0.19 0.69
C GLU A 106 -31.42 -1.72 0.74
N SER A 107 -31.06 -2.41 -0.35
CA SER A 107 -31.08 -3.87 -0.46
C SER A 107 -29.83 -4.57 0.12
N VAL A 108 -28.89 -3.83 0.70
CA VAL A 108 -27.77 -4.43 1.43
C VAL A 108 -28.23 -4.73 2.86
N PRO A 109 -28.31 -6.02 3.29
CA PRO A 109 -28.55 -6.36 4.69
C PRO A 109 -27.61 -5.59 5.62
N ARG A 110 -27.99 -5.43 6.88
CA ARG A 110 -27.22 -4.68 7.90
C ARG A 110 -25.71 -4.92 7.75
N VAL A 111 -24.96 -3.87 7.47
CA VAL A 111 -23.51 -3.95 7.26
C VAL A 111 -22.81 -4.31 8.58
N SER A 112 -21.92 -5.28 8.54
CA SER A 112 -21.04 -5.62 9.67
C SER A 112 -19.70 -4.91 9.57
N THR A 113 -19.10 -4.94 8.40
CA THR A 113 -17.73 -4.46 8.22
C THR A 113 -17.53 -3.90 6.82
N ILE A 114 -16.69 -2.87 6.74
CA ILE A 114 -16.26 -2.23 5.51
C ILE A 114 -14.73 -2.27 5.50
N HIS A 115 -14.15 -2.75 4.40
CA HIS A 115 -12.71 -2.82 4.21
C HIS A 115 -12.31 -2.04 2.96
N LEU A 116 -11.61 -0.92 3.15
CA LEU A 116 -10.97 -0.19 2.05
C LEU A 116 -9.76 -1.01 1.56
N LEU A 117 -9.67 -1.21 0.25
CA LEU A 117 -8.58 -1.98 -0.35
C LEU A 117 -7.35 -1.06 -0.58
N PRO A 118 -6.13 -1.62 -0.57
CA PRO A 118 -4.92 -0.93 -1.04
C PRO A 118 -5.16 -0.19 -2.36
N GLY A 119 -4.59 1.00 -2.48
CA GLY A 119 -4.85 1.93 -3.58
C GLY A 119 -6.07 2.83 -3.39
N GLY A 120 -6.96 2.56 -2.42
CA GLY A 120 -8.05 3.46 -2.02
C GLY A 120 -9.13 3.71 -3.08
N THR A 121 -9.12 2.96 -4.18
CA THR A 121 -10.06 3.09 -5.30
C THR A 121 -11.32 2.24 -5.10
N HIS A 122 -11.20 1.18 -4.31
CA HIS A 122 -12.23 0.19 -4.09
C HIS A 122 -12.36 -0.17 -2.61
N PHE A 123 -13.56 -0.59 -2.22
CA PHE A 123 -13.82 -1.13 -0.90
C PHE A 123 -14.78 -2.30 -0.96
N VAL A 124 -14.71 -3.15 0.05
CA VAL A 124 -15.54 -4.33 0.18
C VAL A 124 -16.47 -4.16 1.37
N VAL A 125 -17.74 -4.50 1.18
CA VAL A 125 -18.79 -4.45 2.19
C VAL A 125 -19.27 -5.85 2.49
N TYR A 126 -19.39 -6.14 3.78
CA TYR A 126 -19.90 -7.39 4.32
C TYR A 126 -21.19 -7.16 5.06
N THR A 127 -22.12 -8.08 4.88
CA THR A 127 -23.35 -8.12 5.64
C THR A 127 -23.16 -8.86 6.95
N ALA A 128 -23.93 -8.46 7.96
CA ALA A 128 -23.89 -9.04 9.29
C ALA A 128 -24.35 -10.50 9.32
N ASP A 129 -25.14 -10.92 8.34
CA ASP A 129 -25.51 -12.33 8.15
C ASP A 129 -24.37 -13.18 7.54
N GLY A 130 -23.27 -12.55 7.10
CA GLY A 130 -22.10 -13.23 6.53
C GLY A 130 -22.37 -13.93 5.19
N HIS A 131 -23.50 -13.63 4.55
CA HIS A 131 -23.94 -14.30 3.33
C HIS A 131 -23.74 -13.47 2.07
N VAL A 132 -23.59 -12.15 2.21
CA VAL A 132 -23.42 -11.24 1.08
C VAL A 132 -22.10 -10.50 1.20
N LEU A 133 -21.39 -10.52 0.09
CA LEU A 133 -20.15 -9.84 -0.15
C LEU A 133 -20.33 -8.91 -1.34
N SER A 134 -19.89 -7.65 -1.23
CA SER A 134 -19.98 -6.73 -2.36
C SER A 134 -18.75 -5.85 -2.50
N LEU A 135 -18.32 -5.64 -3.74
CA LEU A 135 -17.22 -4.77 -4.12
C LEU A 135 -17.77 -3.47 -4.69
N TRP A 136 -17.22 -2.35 -4.24
CA TRP A 136 -17.69 -1.01 -4.59
C TRP A 136 -16.53 -0.13 -5.05
N ALA A 137 -16.81 0.73 -6.03
CA ALA A 137 -15.91 1.81 -6.42
C ALA A 137 -16.07 2.99 -5.46
N VAL A 138 -14.97 3.47 -4.87
CA VAL A 138 -14.96 4.65 -3.99
C VAL A 138 -15.41 5.89 -4.76
N ALA A 139 -14.80 6.17 -5.91
CA ALA A 139 -15.00 7.41 -6.64
C ALA A 139 -16.44 7.64 -7.11
N THR A 140 -17.15 6.56 -7.46
CA THR A 140 -18.52 6.62 -8.01
C THR A 140 -19.58 6.17 -7.01
N GLY A 141 -19.18 5.56 -5.90
CA GLY A 141 -20.09 4.93 -4.95
C GLY A 141 -20.92 3.78 -5.53
N ARG A 142 -20.54 3.23 -6.69
CA ARG A 142 -21.31 2.17 -7.36
C ARG A 142 -20.81 0.78 -6.97
N ARG A 143 -21.74 -0.15 -6.79
CA ARG A 143 -21.43 -1.57 -6.64
C ARG A 143 -20.96 -2.14 -7.97
N ILE A 144 -19.73 -2.66 -7.99
CA ILE A 144 -19.11 -3.30 -9.15
C ILE A 144 -19.51 -4.77 -9.20
N TRP A 145 -19.54 -5.43 -8.03
CA TRP A 145 -19.77 -6.86 -7.95
C TRP A 145 -20.45 -7.26 -6.64
N ARG A 146 -21.16 -8.40 -6.68
CA ARG A 146 -21.84 -9.00 -5.53
C ARG A 146 -21.72 -10.52 -5.60
N TYR A 147 -21.43 -11.12 -4.46
CA TYR A 147 -21.55 -12.55 -4.24
C TYR A 147 -22.48 -12.83 -3.08
N GLN A 148 -23.32 -13.85 -3.27
CA GLN A 148 -24.29 -14.27 -2.29
C GLN A 148 -24.26 -15.78 -2.16
N THR A 149 -24.12 -16.25 -0.92
CA THR A 149 -24.11 -17.68 -0.60
C THR A 149 -25.14 -17.99 0.48
N ARG A 150 -25.53 -19.26 0.60
CA ARG A 150 -26.38 -19.76 1.69
C ARG A 150 -25.59 -20.14 2.93
N GLN A 151 -24.28 -20.31 2.79
CA GLN A 151 -23.40 -20.66 3.89
C GLN A 151 -22.82 -19.39 4.50
N TRP A 152 -22.55 -19.44 5.80
CA TRP A 152 -21.78 -18.37 6.44
C TRP A 152 -20.36 -18.40 5.85
N LEU A 153 -19.81 -17.24 5.47
CA LEU A 153 -18.47 -17.14 4.91
C LEU A 153 -17.44 -16.92 6.02
N PRO A 154 -16.67 -17.94 6.47
CA PRO A 154 -15.37 -17.68 7.06
C PRO A 154 -14.43 -17.30 5.91
N TYR A 155 -13.99 -16.05 5.86
CA TYR A 155 -13.19 -15.59 4.71
C TYR A 155 -11.88 -14.93 5.12
N CYS A 156 -10.91 -15.06 4.22
CA CYS A 156 -9.76 -14.19 4.10
C CYS A 156 -9.90 -13.42 2.79
N VAL A 157 -9.59 -12.12 2.83
CA VAL A 157 -9.54 -11.28 1.64
C VAL A 157 -8.12 -10.82 1.46
N GLU A 158 -7.56 -11.15 0.31
CA GLU A 158 -6.23 -10.72 -0.09
C GLU A 158 -6.36 -9.83 -1.31
N VAL A 159 -5.75 -8.65 -1.24
CA VAL A 159 -5.67 -7.75 -2.39
C VAL A 159 -4.36 -8.01 -3.10
N ARG A 160 -4.44 -8.21 -4.41
CA ARG A 160 -3.32 -8.50 -5.29
C ARG A 160 -3.14 -7.41 -6.33
N ASP A 161 -1.99 -7.44 -6.99
CA ASP A 161 -1.65 -6.59 -8.12
C ASP A 161 -1.81 -5.10 -7.80
N GLY A 162 -1.38 -4.69 -6.60
CA GLY A 162 -1.44 -3.30 -6.14
C GLY A 162 -2.85 -2.71 -6.04
N GLY A 163 -3.89 -3.54 -5.84
CA GLY A 163 -5.28 -3.09 -5.76
C GLY A 163 -6.13 -3.42 -6.99
N GLU A 164 -5.53 -4.02 -8.02
CA GLU A 164 -6.23 -4.33 -9.28
C GLU A 164 -6.95 -5.69 -9.24
N ALA A 165 -6.56 -6.58 -8.33
CA ALA A 165 -7.22 -7.86 -8.11
C ALA A 165 -7.56 -8.07 -6.63
N VAL A 166 -8.66 -8.77 -6.38
CA VAL A 166 -9.07 -9.15 -5.02
C VAL A 166 -9.40 -10.63 -5.02
N VAL A 167 -8.70 -11.39 -4.20
CA VAL A 167 -8.93 -12.82 -4.01
C VAL A 167 -9.76 -13.00 -2.75
N PHE A 168 -10.91 -13.65 -2.94
CA PHE A 168 -11.76 -14.09 -1.86
C PHE A 168 -11.55 -15.59 -1.67
N ALA A 169 -10.97 -15.98 -0.53
CA ALA A 169 -10.87 -17.38 -0.14
C ALA A 169 -12.03 -17.69 0.81
N PHE A 170 -12.86 -18.66 0.43
CA PHE A 170 -13.95 -19.16 1.26
C PHE A 170 -13.82 -20.67 1.40
N ARG A 171 -14.03 -21.18 2.61
CA ARG A 171 -14.10 -22.62 2.84
C ARG A 171 -15.46 -23.10 2.34
N THR A 172 -15.48 -23.84 1.25
CA THR A 172 -16.66 -24.64 0.89
C THR A 172 -16.66 -25.87 1.79
N SER A 173 -17.71 -26.07 2.58
CA SER A 173 -17.94 -27.40 3.14
C SER A 173 -18.37 -28.30 1.99
N ASP A 174 -17.45 -29.12 1.50
CA ASP A 174 -17.84 -30.31 0.76
C ASP A 174 -18.69 -31.19 1.69
N ARG A 175 -19.77 -31.71 1.11
CA ARG A 175 -20.78 -32.54 1.77
C ARG A 175 -20.21 -33.70 2.56
#